data_AF-A0A0B7B9N9-F1
#
_entry.id   AF-A0A0B7B9N9-F1
#
_cell.length_a   1.000
_cell.length_b   1.000
_cell.length_c   1.000
_cell.angle_alpha   90.00
_cell.angle_beta   90.00
_cell.angle_gamma   90.00
#
_symmetry.space_group_name_H-M   'P 1'
#
loop_
_entity.id
_entity.type
_entity.pdbx_description
1 polymer ?
#
loop_
_entity_poly.entity_id
_entity_poly.type
_entity_poly.pdbx_seq_one_letter_code
_entity_poly.pdbx_strand_id
1 'polypeptide(L)'
;RSLLKFNDGFISHFYSISEHTSPLLAWGFLGPNLELKELCLYFKGLVLGFIQDIFSFDKVRFTTVESLAEDILKLAEIQIDSAAERLKTGSPDVTPVASYC
;
A
#
# COMPACT_ATOMS: atom_id res chain seq x y z
N ARG A 1 5.44 28.13 -1.32
CA ARG A 1 4.04 28.46 -1.71
C ARG A 1 3.25 27.17 -1.66
N SER A 2 2.37 26.98 -0.67
CA SER A 2 1.56 25.75 -0.58
C SER A 2 0.59 25.71 -1.76
N LEU A 3 0.64 24.63 -2.56
CA LEU A 3 -0.28 24.37 -3.67
C LEU A 3 -1.61 23.78 -3.18
N LEU A 4 -1.75 23.53 -1.87
CA LEU A 4 -2.92 22.91 -1.29
C LEU A 4 -3.94 23.93 -0.83
N LYS A 5 -5.19 23.72 -1.26
CA LYS A 5 -6.34 24.51 -0.82
C LYS A 5 -6.66 24.31 0.67
N PHE A 6 -6.35 23.14 1.23
CA PHE A 6 -6.58 22.79 2.63
C PHE A 6 -5.32 22.10 3.19
N ASN A 7 -4.65 22.74 4.15
CA ASN A 7 -3.42 22.22 4.76
C ASN A 7 -3.66 21.05 5.72
N ASP A 8 -4.91 20.80 6.14
CA ASP A 8 -5.30 19.66 6.99
C ASP A 8 -6.35 18.78 6.29
N GLY A 9 -6.33 18.80 4.95
CA GLY A 9 -7.18 17.95 4.13
C GLY A 9 -6.50 16.62 3.81
N PHE A 10 -7.29 15.66 3.33
CA PHE A 10 -6.81 14.35 2.88
C PHE A 10 -5.57 14.43 1.97
N ILE A 11 -5.55 15.35 0.98
CA ILE A 11 -4.41 15.50 0.07
C ILE A 11 -3.14 15.97 0.79
N SER A 12 -3.28 16.78 1.85
CA SER A 12 -2.14 17.20 2.68
C SER A 12 -1.50 16.00 3.37
N HIS A 13 -2.30 15.19 4.07
CA HIS A 13 -1.82 13.96 4.71
C HIS A 13 -1.28 12.95 3.68
N PHE A 14 -1.94 12.82 2.53
CA PHE A 14 -1.48 11.97 1.44
C PHE A 14 -0.09 12.41 0.96
N TYR A 15 0.16 13.72 0.79
CA TYR A 15 1.48 14.23 0.40
C TYR A 15 2.52 14.04 1.50
N SER A 16 2.19 14.24 2.78
CA SER A 16 3.11 13.97 3.89
C SER A 16 3.56 12.50 3.91
N ILE A 17 2.64 11.56 3.66
CA ILE A 17 2.99 10.14 3.55
C ILE A 17 3.79 9.87 2.27
N SER A 18 3.35 10.46 1.14
CA SER A 18 3.95 10.25 -0.18
C SER A 18 5.38 10.78 -0.26
N GLU A 19 5.74 11.83 0.47
CA GLU A 19 7.09 12.40 0.53
C GLU A 19 8.13 11.36 0.92
N HIS A 20 7.81 10.51 1.90
CA HIS A 20 8.72 9.46 2.37
C HIS A 20 8.57 8.15 1.61
N THR A 21 7.35 7.83 1.16
CA THR A 21 7.05 6.52 0.56
C THR A 21 7.31 6.48 -0.95
N SER A 22 7.08 7.57 -1.68
CA SER A 22 7.20 7.60 -3.14
C SER A 22 8.62 7.30 -3.65
N PRO A 23 9.71 7.82 -3.04
CA PRO A 23 11.07 7.48 -3.48
C PRO A 23 11.38 5.99 -3.32
N LEU A 24 10.95 5.38 -2.21
CA LEU A 24 11.14 3.95 -1.96
C LEU A 24 10.34 3.10 -2.94
N LEU A 25 9.11 3.50 -3.25
CA LEU A 25 8.28 2.82 -4.25
C LEU A 25 8.88 2.98 -5.65
N ALA A 26 9.35 4.16 -6.03
CA ALA A 26 10.01 4.37 -7.31
C ALA A 26 11.27 3.51 -7.44
N TRP A 27 12.09 3.45 -6.40
CA TRP A 27 13.28 2.59 -6.35
C TRP A 27 12.93 1.11 -6.36
N GLY A 28 11.90 0.69 -5.64
CA GLY A 28 11.44 -0.70 -5.64
C GLY A 28 10.87 -1.11 -7.00
N PHE A 29 10.03 -0.29 -7.64
CA PHE A 29 9.41 -0.66 -8.91
C PHE A 29 10.36 -0.56 -10.11
N LEU A 30 11.24 0.45 -10.13
CA LEU A 30 12.04 0.81 -11.31
C LEU A 30 13.55 0.63 -11.10
N GLY A 31 14.01 0.43 -9.86
CA GLY A 31 15.41 0.27 -9.54
C GLY A 31 15.94 -1.15 -9.80
N PRO A 32 17.27 -1.34 -9.65
CA PRO A 32 17.95 -2.59 -9.98
C PRO A 32 17.82 -3.66 -8.89
N ASN A 33 17.34 -3.34 -7.69
CA ASN A 33 17.20 -4.29 -6.59
C ASN A 33 16.02 -5.25 -6.85
N LEU A 34 16.34 -6.52 -7.13
CA LEU A 34 15.34 -7.52 -7.51
C LEU A 34 14.41 -7.90 -6.35
N GLU A 35 14.92 -8.02 -5.13
CA GLU A 35 14.13 -8.42 -3.96
C GLU A 35 13.11 -7.34 -3.57
N LEU A 36 13.55 -6.07 -3.55
CA LEU A 36 12.66 -4.94 -3.29
C LEU A 36 11.61 -4.82 -4.39
N LYS A 37 12.00 -5.07 -5.65
CA LYS A 37 11.06 -5.09 -6.78
C LYS A 37 10.01 -6.18 -6.65
N GLU A 38 10.40 -7.39 -6.28
CA GLU A 38 9.47 -8.48 -6.03
C GLU A 38 8.51 -8.15 -4.88
N LEU A 39 9.01 -7.57 -3.80
CA LEU A 39 8.17 -7.11 -2.68
C LEU A 39 7.16 -6.05 -3.12
N CYS A 40 7.61 -5.05 -3.88
CA CYS A 40 6.74 -3.99 -4.40
C CYS A 40 5.72 -4.54 -5.40
N LEU A 41 6.10 -5.48 -6.28
CA LEU A 41 5.17 -6.13 -7.20
C LEU A 41 4.12 -6.98 -6.47
N TYR A 42 4.52 -7.68 -5.41
CA TYR A 42 3.60 -8.39 -4.53
C TYR A 42 2.59 -7.44 -3.89
N PHE A 43 3.07 -6.32 -3.31
CA PHE A 43 2.19 -5.32 -2.71
C PHE A 43 1.23 -4.70 -3.73
N LYS A 44 1.70 -4.40 -4.94
CA LYS A 44 0.84 -3.98 -6.06
C LYS A 44 -0.26 -5.01 -6.34
N GLY A 45 0.08 -6.29 -6.30
CA GLY A 45 -0.89 -7.39 -6.44
C GLY A 45 -1.97 -7.37 -5.35
N LEU A 46 -1.58 -7.20 -4.09
CA LEU A 46 -2.52 -7.09 -2.96
C LEU A 46 -3.49 -5.92 -3.14
N VAL A 47 -2.97 -4.73 -3.50
CA VAL A 47 -3.81 -3.54 -3.71
C VAL A 47 -4.78 -3.73 -4.88
N LEU A 48 -4.31 -4.26 -6.01
CA LEU A 48 -5.18 -4.51 -7.16
C LEU A 48 -6.22 -5.59 -6.87
N GLY A 49 -5.84 -6.65 -6.16
CA GLY A 49 -6.75 -7.70 -5.71
C GLY A 49 -7.82 -7.16 -4.75
N PHE A 50 -7.42 -6.32 -3.79
CA PHE A 50 -8.34 -5.64 -2.89
C PHE A 50 -9.38 -4.80 -3.64
N ILE A 51 -8.94 -3.98 -4.60
CA ILE A 51 -9.84 -3.17 -5.42
C ILE A 51 -10.82 -4.05 -6.19
N GLN A 52 -10.34 -5.14 -6.81
CA GLN A 52 -11.22 -6.10 -7.50
C GLN A 52 -12.24 -6.73 -6.56
N ASP A 53 -11.81 -7.11 -5.35
CA ASP A 53 -12.64 -7.79 -4.37
C ASP A 53 -13.74 -6.89 -3.81
N ILE A 54 -13.48 -5.59 -3.62
CA ILE A 54 -14.49 -4.61 -3.19
C ILE A 54 -15.68 -4.58 -4.16
N PHE A 55 -15.46 -4.81 -5.45
CA PHE A 55 -16.50 -4.80 -6.49
C PHE A 55 -17.02 -6.20 -6.85
N SER A 56 -16.63 -7.24 -6.12
CA SER A 56 -17.11 -8.61 -6.36
C SER A 56 -18.39 -8.89 -5.60
N PHE A 57 -19.46 -9.25 -6.33
CA PHE A 57 -20.73 -9.68 -5.75
C PHE A 57 -20.63 -11.01 -4.97
N ASP A 58 -19.59 -11.80 -5.22
CA ASP A 58 -19.34 -13.05 -4.48
C ASP A 58 -18.66 -12.81 -3.14
N LYS A 59 -18.00 -11.66 -2.97
CA LYS A 59 -17.19 -11.33 -1.78
C LYS A 59 -17.79 -10.23 -0.91
N VAL A 60 -18.65 -9.39 -1.48
CA VAL A 60 -19.17 -8.19 -0.82
C VAL A 60 -20.68 -8.10 -0.95
N ARG A 61 -21.36 -7.83 0.17
CA ARG A 61 -22.81 -7.70 0.23
C ARG A 61 -23.22 -6.25 -0.03
N PHE A 62 -23.77 -6.00 -1.22
CA PHE A 62 -24.32 -4.69 -1.62
C PHE A 62 -25.77 -4.47 -1.15
N THR A 63 -26.14 -5.00 0.03
CA THR A 63 -27.52 -4.95 0.56
C THR A 63 -27.79 -3.68 1.37
N THR A 64 -26.86 -3.27 2.22
CA THR A 64 -26.90 -2.01 2.99
C THR A 64 -25.51 -1.38 3.05
N VAL A 65 -25.44 -0.10 3.42
CA VAL A 65 -24.18 0.63 3.56
C VAL A 65 -23.31 0.01 4.66
N GLU A 66 -23.93 -0.42 5.76
CA GLU A 66 -23.25 -1.03 6.90
C GLU A 66 -22.65 -2.39 6.51
N SER A 67 -23.43 -3.23 5.83
CA SER A 67 -22.96 -4.53 5.35
C SER A 67 -21.80 -4.38 4.37
N LEU A 68 -21.89 -3.39 3.46
CA LEU A 68 -20.81 -3.07 2.51
C LEU A 68 -19.55 -2.61 3.25
N ALA A 69 -19.68 -1.70 4.21
CA ALA A 69 -18.56 -1.17 4.97
C ALA A 69 -17.85 -2.26 5.77
N GLU A 70 -18.60 -3.15 6.42
CA GLU A 70 -18.05 -4.32 7.13
C GLU A 70 -17.25 -5.23 6.20
N ASP A 71 -17.78 -5.53 5.01
CA ASP A 71 -17.13 -6.45 4.07
C ASP A 71 -15.87 -5.82 3.47
N ILE A 72 -15.90 -4.52 3.13
CA ILE A 72 -14.70 -3.78 2.68
C ILE A 72 -13.62 -3.77 3.76
N LEU A 73 -13.99 -3.55 5.03
CA LEU A 73 -13.04 -3.53 6.13
C LEU A 73 -12.37 -4.91 6.31
N LYS A 74 -13.16 -5.99 6.30
CA LYS A 74 -12.63 -7.36 6.37
C LYS A 74 -11.67 -7.68 5.23
N LEU A 75 -12.01 -7.27 4.01
CA LEU A 75 -11.11 -7.42 2.86
C LEU A 75 -9.81 -6.65 3.06
N ALA A 76 -9.85 -5.45 3.65
CA ALA A 76 -8.66 -4.67 3.93
C ALA A 76 -7.77 -5.35 4.98
N GLU A 77 -8.36 -5.86 6.07
CA GLU A 77 -7.65 -6.60 7.12
C GLU A 77 -6.89 -7.81 6.57
N ILE A 78 -7.55 -8.63 5.73
CA ILE A 78 -6.93 -9.81 5.08
C ILE A 78 -5.69 -9.42 4.27
N GLN A 79 -5.77 -8.30 3.53
CA GLN A 79 -4.68 -7.83 2.67
C GLN A 79 -3.54 -7.23 3.50
N ILE A 80 -3.86 -6.56 4.61
CA ILE A 80 -2.87 -6.07 5.58
C ILE A 80 -2.11 -7.24 6.22
N ASP A 81 -2.81 -8.30 6.64
CA ASP A 81 -2.19 -9.49 7.20
C ASP A 81 -1.26 -10.16 6.19
N SER A 82 -1.72 -10.30 4.95
CA SER A 82 -0.93 -10.86 3.84
C SER A 82 0.32 -10.03 3.52
N ALA A 83 0.24 -8.69 3.66
CA ALA A 83 1.38 -7.81 3.51
C ALA A 83 2.36 -7.95 4.70
N ALA A 84 1.85 -8.01 5.92
CA ALA A 84 2.66 -8.15 7.13
C ALA A 84 3.46 -9.46 7.15
N GLU A 85 2.84 -10.57 6.76
CA GLU A 85 3.54 -11.87 6.66
C GLU A 85 4.64 -11.85 5.59
N ARG A 86 4.41 -11.18 4.46
CA ARG A 86 5.44 -11.07 3.43
C ARG A 86 6.64 -10.24 3.89
N LEU A 87 6.41 -9.21 4.71
CA LEU A 87 7.48 -8.40 5.28
C LEU A 87 8.31 -9.18 6.32
N LYS A 88 7.67 -10.03 7.12
CA LYS A 88 8.37 -10.89 8.11
C LYS A 88 9.28 -11.94 7.45
N THR A 89 8.88 -12.46 6.28
CA THR A 89 9.63 -13.51 5.57
C THR A 89 10.79 -12.98 4.72
N GLY A 90 10.87 -11.66 4.52
CA GLY A 90 11.90 -11.00 3.71
C GLY A 90 13.16 -10.54 4.46
N SER A 91 13.37 -10.94 5.73
CA SER A 91 14.53 -10.46 6.50
C SER A 91 15.69 -11.46 6.56
N PRO A 92 16.68 -11.35 5.66
CA PRO A 92 18.09 -11.44 6.02
C PRO A 92 18.68 -10.02 6.06
N ASP A 93 19.29 -9.69 7.18
CA ASP A 93 20.25 -8.62 7.49
C ASP A 93 20.63 -7.57 6.39
N VAL A 94 20.31 -6.31 6.70
CA VAL A 94 20.97 -5.00 6.41
C VAL A 94 21.80 -4.82 5.11
N THR A 95 21.40 -3.84 4.29
CA THR A 95 22.36 -2.89 3.71
C THR A 95 22.13 -1.49 4.29
N PRO A 96 23.17 -0.79 4.78
CA PRO A 96 23.03 0.59 5.21
C PRO A 96 22.57 1.43 4.01
N VAL A 97 21.55 2.27 4.21
CA VAL A 97 21.22 3.31 3.25
C VAL A 97 22.50 4.12 3.02
N ALA A 98 23.02 4.03 1.80
CA ALA A 98 24.21 4.75 1.40
C ALA A 98 24.02 6.23 1.71
N SER A 99 24.90 6.73 2.58
CA SER A 99 25.23 8.14 2.66
C SER A 99 25.77 8.55 1.29
N TYR A 100 24.93 9.15 0.45
CA TYR A 100 25.37 9.91 -0.70
C TYR A 100 25.31 11.38 -0.30
N CYS A 101 26.47 12.04 -0.48
CA CYS A 101 26.84 13.42 -0.16
C CYS A 101 25.73 14.47 -0.11
#